data_AF-A0A9X3T1F4-F1
#
_entry.id   AF-A0A9X3T1F4-F1
#
_cell.length_a   1.000
_cell.length_b   1.000
_cell.length_c   1.000
_cell.angle_alpha   90.00
_cell.angle_beta   90.00
_cell.angle_gamma   90.00
#
_symmetry.space_group_name_H-M   'P 1'
#
loop_
_entity.id
_entity.type
_entity.pdbx_description
1 polymer ?
#
loop_
_entity_poly.entity_id
_entity_poly.type
_entity_poly.pdbx_seq_one_letter_code
_entity_poly.pdbx_strand_id
1 'polypeptide(L)'
;VVQTFDLYQVGQLSFALLVVLGFVMLAVVAAIVFLETGRRKIPVQYAKRVIGRRVYGGQSTHIPLKINTAGVIPPIFASSIIAFPATIAGFIQIPWVQAFGSQLAPGSVPYTLIYISMIIFFCFFYTAVVLNPVDMADNMKKYGGFIPGIRPGQRTSDYIYKVLTRVTFA
;
A
#
# COMPACT_ATOMS: atom_id res chain seq x y z
N VAL A 1 -23.08 10.45 3.39
CA VAL A 1 -23.25 11.87 3.77
C VAL A 1 -24.71 12.28 3.71
N VAL A 2 -25.39 12.21 2.55
CA VAL A 2 -26.83 12.55 2.43
C VAL A 2 -27.70 11.73 3.40
N GLN A 3 -27.55 10.40 3.43
CA GLN A 3 -28.26 9.52 4.38
C GLN A 3 -27.94 9.81 5.86
N THR A 4 -26.77 10.36 6.16
CA THR A 4 -26.35 10.72 7.53
C THR A 4 -27.03 12.02 7.99
N PHE A 5 -27.27 12.95 7.06
CA PHE A 5 -28.05 14.15 7.30
C PHE A 5 -29.54 13.86 7.49
N ASP A 6 -30.09 12.89 6.74
CA ASP A 6 -31.48 12.43 6.92
C ASP A 6 -31.68 11.81 8.33
N LEU A 7 -30.73 10.99 8.81
CA LEU A 7 -30.79 10.39 10.16
C LEU A 7 -30.64 11.42 11.29
N TYR A 8 -29.96 12.55 11.05
CA TYR A 8 -29.92 13.69 11.96
C TYR A 8 -31.25 14.45 11.99
N GLN A 9 -31.90 14.64 10.84
CA GLN A 9 -33.24 15.25 10.76
C GLN A 9 -34.34 14.39 11.39
N VAL A 10 -34.20 13.07 11.39
CA VAL A 10 -35.11 12.12 12.04
C VAL A 10 -34.89 12.07 13.58
N GLY A 11 -33.89 12.79 14.11
CA GLY A 11 -33.62 12.88 15.56
C GLY A 11 -32.95 11.65 16.18
N GLN A 12 -32.49 10.69 15.37
CA GLN A 12 -31.85 9.46 15.83
C GLN A 12 -30.35 9.62 16.12
N LEU A 13 -29.72 10.67 15.61
CA LEU A 13 -28.31 10.98 15.85
C LEU A 13 -28.16 12.24 16.69
N SER A 14 -27.51 12.11 17.85
CA SER A 14 -27.20 13.26 18.69
C SER A 14 -26.19 14.18 17.97
N PHE A 15 -26.38 15.49 18.11
CA PHE A 15 -25.45 16.50 17.58
C PHE A 15 -23.99 16.23 18.04
N ALA A 16 -23.83 15.74 19.27
CA ALA A 16 -22.54 15.33 19.81
C ALA A 16 -21.88 14.20 19.01
N LEU A 17 -22.64 13.17 18.59
CA LEU A 17 -22.10 12.05 17.81
C LEU A 17 -21.66 12.50 16.40
N LEU A 18 -22.40 13.43 15.79
CA LEU A 18 -22.05 13.98 14.47
C LEU A 18 -20.74 14.78 14.51
N VAL A 19 -20.53 15.59 15.54
CA VAL A 19 -19.26 16.32 15.76
C VAL A 19 -18.10 15.36 15.99
N VAL A 20 -18.29 14.34 16.83
CA VAL A 20 -17.26 13.31 17.09
C VAL A 20 -16.90 12.57 15.81
N LEU A 21 -17.89 12.16 15.03
CA LEU A 21 -17.68 11.43 13.77
C LEU A 21 -16.93 12.29 12.74
N GLY A 22 -17.27 13.58 12.64
CA GLY A 22 -16.53 14.55 11.81
C GLY A 22 -15.07 14.69 12.22
N PHE A 23 -14.81 14.80 13.52
CA PHE A 23 -13.44 14.87 14.05
C PHE A 23 -12.65 13.58 13.78
N VAL A 24 -13.26 12.41 14.00
CA VAL A 24 -12.63 11.11 13.71
C VAL A 24 -12.30 10.98 12.23
N MET A 25 -13.20 11.38 11.33
CA MET A 25 -12.91 11.38 9.89
C MET A 25 -11.69 12.25 9.55
N LEU A 26 -11.62 13.47 10.07
CA LEU A 26 -10.46 14.34 9.86
C LEU A 26 -9.17 13.74 10.44
N ALA A 27 -9.23 13.15 11.63
CA ALA A 27 -8.09 12.52 12.27
C ALA A 27 -7.57 11.32 11.46
N VAL A 28 -8.47 10.47 10.96
CA VAL A 28 -8.12 9.32 10.11
C VAL A 28 -7.49 9.79 8.80
N VAL A 29 -8.07 10.79 8.12
CA VAL A 29 -7.51 11.34 6.89
C VAL A 29 -6.14 11.96 7.12
N ALA A 30 -5.97 12.74 8.20
CA ALA A 30 -4.68 13.32 8.56
C ALA A 30 -3.63 12.24 8.84
N ALA A 31 -4.00 11.18 9.56
CA ALA A 31 -3.12 10.04 9.81
C ALA A 31 -2.71 9.30 8.52
N ILE A 32 -3.66 9.08 7.60
CA ILE A 32 -3.37 8.45 6.30
C ILE A 32 -2.41 9.32 5.49
N VAL A 33 -2.67 10.63 5.37
CA VAL A 33 -1.81 11.56 4.62
C VAL A 33 -0.40 11.63 5.23
N PHE A 34 -0.30 11.63 6.56
CA PHE A 34 0.97 11.61 7.27
C PHE A 34 1.78 10.35 6.95
N LEU A 35 1.14 9.17 7.02
CA LEU A 35 1.76 7.89 6.70
C LEU A 35 2.15 7.79 5.22
N GLU A 36 1.30 8.25 4.30
CA GLU A 36 1.54 8.16 2.86
C GLU A 36 2.63 9.14 2.37
N THR A 37 2.80 10.27 3.06
CA THR A 37 3.87 11.22 2.77
C THR A 37 5.24 10.70 3.22
N GLY A 38 5.26 9.71 4.13
CA GLY A 38 6.47 9.03 4.58
C GLY A 38 7.19 8.32 3.43
N ARG A 39 8.43 8.76 3.13
CA ARG A 39 9.30 8.10 2.15
C ARG A 39 10.65 7.82 2.74
N ARG A 40 11.11 6.57 2.58
CA ARG A 40 12.48 6.18 2.90
C ARG A 40 13.38 6.55 1.72
N LYS A 41 14.31 7.48 1.93
CA LYS A 41 15.27 7.91 0.90
C LYS A 41 16.51 7.01 0.95
N ILE A 42 16.80 6.30 -0.14
CA ILE A 42 18.08 5.59 -0.32
C ILE A 42 19.01 6.50 -1.14
N PRO A 43 20.15 6.95 -0.59
CA PRO A 43 21.08 7.80 -1.33
C PRO A 43 21.77 7.01 -2.45
N VAL A 44 21.81 7.60 -3.63
CA VAL A 44 22.47 7.06 -4.82
C VAL A 44 23.44 8.10 -5.35
N GLN A 45 24.64 7.67 -5.70
CA GLN A 45 25.62 8.53 -6.36
C GLN A 45 25.83 8.04 -7.78
N TYR A 46 25.79 8.96 -8.74
CA TYR A 46 26.18 8.66 -10.11
C TYR A 46 27.67 8.95 -10.30
N ALA A 47 28.36 8.05 -10.97
CA ALA A 47 29.78 8.21 -11.23
C ALA A 47 30.07 9.53 -11.97
N LYS A 48 31.04 10.28 -11.47
CA LYS A 48 31.57 11.48 -12.13
C LYS A 48 32.45 11.06 -13.30
N ARG A 49 32.26 11.69 -14.48
CA ARG A 49 33.15 11.49 -15.63
C ARG A 49 34.16 12.64 -15.65
N VAL A 50 35.43 12.32 -15.46
CA VAL A 50 36.52 13.29 -15.61
C VAL A 50 36.92 13.28 -17.08
N ILE A 51 36.73 14.41 -17.78
CA ILE A 51 37.21 14.60 -19.15
C ILE A 51 38.18 15.78 -19.13
N GLY A 52 39.46 15.50 -19.38
CA GLY A 52 40.53 16.49 -19.25
C GLY A 52 40.74 16.95 -17.80
N ARG A 53 40.73 18.27 -17.56
CA ARG A 53 40.89 18.88 -16.22
C ARG A 53 39.56 19.25 -15.54
N ARG A 54 38.43 18.97 -16.18
CA ARG A 54 37.09 19.31 -15.66
C ARG A 54 36.33 18.05 -15.27
N VAL A 55 35.77 18.09 -14.07
CA VAL A 55 34.90 17.03 -13.55
C VAL A 55 33.48 17.34 -14.01
N TYR A 56 32.91 16.46 -14.82
CA TYR A 56 31.51 16.54 -15.23
C TYR A 56 30.71 15.46 -14.50
N GLY A 57 29.59 15.85 -13.91
CA GLY A 57 28.73 14.94 -13.16
C GLY A 57 29.26 14.61 -11.75
N GLY A 58 28.61 13.65 -11.10
CA GLY A 58 28.75 13.41 -9.66
C GLY A 58 27.60 13.99 -8.83
N GLN A 59 26.37 13.96 -9.35
CA GLN A 59 25.21 14.33 -8.54
C GLN A 59 24.81 13.19 -7.60
N SER A 60 24.66 13.54 -6.32
CA SER A 60 23.96 12.73 -5.35
C SER A 60 22.46 12.85 -5.58
N THR A 61 21.80 11.74 -5.82
CA THR A 61 20.34 11.63 -5.90
C THR A 61 19.85 10.69 -4.80
N HIS A 62 18.55 10.47 -4.74
CA HIS A 62 17.98 9.47 -3.86
C HIS A 62 16.85 8.74 -4.57
N ILE A 63 16.73 7.44 -4.33
CA ILE A 63 15.56 6.67 -4.72
C ILE A 63 14.55 6.77 -3.57
N PRO A 64 13.39 7.39 -3.78
CA PRO A 64 12.35 7.44 -2.77
C PRO A 64 11.57 6.12 -2.77
N LEU A 65 11.66 5.36 -1.68
CA LEU A 65 10.77 4.23 -1.42
C LEU A 65 9.60 4.73 -0.57
N LYS A 66 8.37 4.59 -1.09
CA LYS A 66 7.15 4.87 -0.31
C LYS A 66 6.92 3.74 0.69
N ILE A 67 6.25 4.04 1.81
CA ILE A 67 5.86 3.03 2.80
C ILE A 67 4.83 2.06 2.19
N ASN A 68 3.79 2.60 1.56
CA ASN A 68 2.85 1.83 0.77
C ASN A 68 3.08 2.08 -0.73
N THR A 69 3.76 1.15 -1.40
CA THR A 69 3.95 1.18 -2.86
C THR A 69 2.78 0.57 -3.61
N ALA A 70 1.93 -0.20 -2.93
CA ALA A 70 0.77 -0.85 -3.53
C ALA A 70 -0.46 0.07 -3.67
N GLY A 71 -0.51 1.15 -2.89
CA GLY A 71 -1.58 2.15 -2.96
C GLY A 71 -2.95 1.55 -2.61
N VAL A 72 -3.96 1.85 -3.44
CA VAL A 72 -5.37 1.47 -3.24
C VAL A 72 -5.72 0.12 -3.89
N ILE A 73 -4.81 -0.45 -4.69
CA ILE A 73 -5.07 -1.64 -5.49
C ILE A 73 -5.34 -2.89 -4.63
N PRO A 74 -4.58 -3.20 -3.56
CA PRO A 74 -4.83 -4.41 -2.76
C PRO A 74 -6.20 -4.44 -2.07
N PRO A 75 -6.70 -3.36 -1.41
CA PRO A 75 -8.06 -3.33 -0.88
C PRO A 75 -9.14 -3.53 -1.94
N ILE A 76 -8.94 -3.01 -3.16
CA ILE A 76 -9.88 -3.19 -4.27
C ILE A 76 -9.93 -4.66 -4.67
N PHE A 77 -8.78 -5.30 -4.90
CA PHE A 77 -8.73 -6.74 -5.21
C PHE A 77 -9.29 -7.61 -4.10
N ALA A 78 -9.01 -7.25 -2.84
CA ALA A 78 -9.59 -7.94 -1.70
C ALA A 78 -11.12 -7.85 -1.72
N SER A 79 -11.66 -6.65 -1.97
CA SER A 79 -13.11 -6.46 -2.02
C SER A 79 -13.78 -7.19 -3.19
N SER A 80 -13.17 -7.21 -4.38
CA SER A 80 -13.77 -7.83 -5.56
C SER A 80 -13.79 -9.35 -5.48
N ILE A 81 -12.75 -9.98 -4.93
CA ILE A 81 -12.68 -11.43 -4.75
C ILE A 81 -13.66 -11.91 -3.67
N ILE A 82 -13.90 -11.15 -2.60
CA ILE A 82 -14.93 -11.54 -1.59
C ILE A 82 -16.33 -11.28 -2.13
N ALA A 83 -16.53 -10.19 -2.85
CA ALA A 83 -17.83 -9.86 -3.42
C ALA A 83 -18.30 -10.91 -4.44
N PHE A 84 -17.39 -11.54 -5.19
CA PHE A 84 -17.74 -12.48 -6.24
C PHE A 84 -18.48 -13.76 -5.74
N PRO A 85 -17.99 -14.50 -4.73
CA PRO A 85 -18.76 -15.59 -4.13
C PRO A 85 -20.02 -15.11 -3.42
N ALA A 86 -19.99 -13.94 -2.78
CA ALA A 86 -21.15 -13.39 -2.07
C ALA A 86 -22.31 -13.06 -3.03
N THR A 87 -22.03 -12.51 -4.21
CA THR A 87 -23.06 -12.25 -5.22
C THR A 87 -23.64 -13.54 -5.78
N ILE A 88 -22.80 -14.54 -6.09
CA ILE A 88 -23.24 -15.86 -6.55
C ILE A 88 -24.12 -16.55 -5.49
N ALA A 89 -23.71 -16.52 -4.22
CA ALA A 89 -24.49 -17.09 -3.13
C ALA A 89 -25.84 -16.40 -2.94
N GLY A 90 -25.94 -15.10 -3.30
CA GLY A 90 -27.21 -14.37 -3.32
C GLY A 90 -28.20 -14.84 -4.39
N PHE A 91 -27.71 -15.39 -5.51
CA PHE A 91 -28.57 -15.92 -6.58
C PHE A 91 -28.98 -17.39 -6.35
N ILE A 92 -28.25 -18.14 -5.53
CA ILE A 92 -28.50 -19.55 -5.27
C ILE A 92 -29.35 -19.72 -4.00
N GLN A 93 -30.59 -20.17 -4.16
CA GLN A 93 -31.52 -20.44 -3.05
C GLN A 93 -31.29 -21.81 -2.40
N ILE A 94 -30.06 -22.08 -1.97
CA ILE A 94 -29.72 -23.33 -1.27
C ILE A 94 -29.28 -22.99 0.17
N PRO A 95 -29.85 -23.62 1.21
CA PRO A 95 -29.61 -23.24 2.61
C PRO A 95 -28.13 -23.22 3.05
N TRP A 96 -27.33 -24.19 2.60
CA TRP A 96 -25.89 -24.24 2.93
C TRP A 96 -25.10 -23.14 2.20
N VAL A 97 -25.50 -22.78 0.98
CA VAL A 97 -24.86 -21.72 0.18
C VAL A 97 -25.20 -20.34 0.75
N GLN A 98 -26.45 -20.15 1.20
CA GLN A 98 -26.87 -18.91 1.86
C GLN A 98 -26.23 -18.73 3.24
N ALA A 99 -26.08 -19.82 4.01
CA ALA A 99 -25.36 -19.79 5.29
C ALA A 99 -23.86 -19.46 5.12
N PHE A 100 -23.26 -19.84 3.99
CA PHE A 100 -21.90 -19.45 3.64
C PHE A 100 -21.84 -17.99 3.16
N GLY A 101 -22.76 -17.58 2.29
CA GLY A 101 -22.87 -16.20 1.79
C GLY A 101 -23.12 -15.18 2.89
N SER A 102 -23.90 -15.51 3.92
CA SER A 102 -24.17 -14.62 5.06
C SER A 102 -22.94 -14.40 5.95
N GLN A 103 -22.03 -15.38 6.03
CA GLN A 103 -20.74 -15.23 6.71
C GLN A 103 -19.72 -14.43 5.89
N LEU A 104 -19.96 -14.27 4.58
CA LEU A 104 -19.18 -13.39 3.69
C LEU A 104 -19.83 -12.01 3.53
N ALA A 105 -20.91 -11.72 4.25
CA ALA A 105 -21.56 -10.42 4.22
C ALA A 105 -20.79 -9.40 5.09
N PRO A 106 -20.73 -8.11 4.67
CA PRO A 106 -20.16 -7.03 5.47
C PRO A 106 -20.86 -6.92 6.82
N GLY A 107 -20.08 -6.90 7.91
CA GLY A 107 -20.59 -6.82 9.28
C GLY A 107 -20.45 -8.10 10.10
N SER A 108 -20.07 -9.22 9.47
CA SER A 108 -19.70 -10.44 10.18
C SER A 108 -18.21 -10.43 10.58
N VAL A 109 -17.89 -11.01 11.75
CA VAL A 109 -16.51 -11.23 12.22
C VAL A 109 -15.68 -12.05 11.22
N PRO A 110 -16.17 -13.19 10.66
CA PRO A 110 -15.40 -13.96 9.68
C PRO A 110 -15.08 -13.16 8.41
N TYR A 111 -16.04 -12.39 7.87
CA TYR A 111 -15.80 -11.49 6.74
C TYR A 111 -14.64 -10.53 7.03
N THR A 112 -14.65 -9.90 8.22
CA THR A 112 -13.64 -8.89 8.58
C THR A 112 -12.24 -9.50 8.68
N LEU A 113 -12.12 -10.68 9.28
CA LEU A 113 -10.83 -11.39 9.38
C LEU A 113 -10.30 -11.83 8.01
N ILE A 114 -11.16 -12.40 7.18
CA ILE A 114 -10.80 -12.80 5.81
C ILE A 114 -10.40 -11.58 4.99
N TYR A 115 -11.15 -10.47 5.10
CA TYR A 115 -10.87 -9.23 4.39
C TYR A 115 -9.52 -8.63 4.79
N ILE A 116 -9.22 -8.53 6.09
CA ILE A 116 -7.92 -8.03 6.58
C ILE A 116 -6.78 -8.94 6.09
N SER A 117 -6.93 -10.26 6.24
CA SER A 117 -5.92 -11.23 5.79
C SER A 117 -5.65 -11.09 4.29
N MET A 118 -6.71 -10.95 3.49
CA MET A 118 -6.60 -10.83 2.05
C MET A 118 -5.99 -9.49 1.62
N ILE A 119 -6.29 -8.39 2.32
CA ILE A 119 -5.61 -7.10 2.11
C ILE A 119 -4.10 -7.25 2.35
N ILE A 120 -3.69 -7.87 3.46
CA ILE A 120 -2.26 -8.07 3.79
C ILE A 120 -1.59 -8.92 2.71
N PHE A 121 -2.22 -10.03 2.32
CA PHE A 121 -1.71 -10.91 1.27
C PHE A 121 -1.52 -10.17 -0.06
N PHE A 122 -2.54 -9.46 -0.55
CA PHE A 122 -2.45 -8.73 -1.81
C PHE A 122 -1.49 -7.54 -1.73
N CYS A 123 -1.36 -6.90 -0.58
CA CYS A 123 -0.40 -5.80 -0.39
C CYS A 123 1.03 -6.31 -0.59
N PHE A 124 1.37 -7.45 0.01
CA PHE A 124 2.68 -8.09 -0.16
C PHE A 124 2.89 -8.62 -1.57
N PHE A 125 1.91 -9.37 -2.09
CA PHE A 125 1.98 -9.98 -3.42
C PHE A 125 2.14 -8.92 -4.51
N TYR A 126 1.30 -7.88 -4.50
CA TYR A 126 1.35 -6.81 -5.48
C TYR A 126 2.67 -6.02 -5.40
N THR A 127 3.13 -5.70 -4.18
CA THR A 127 4.41 -5.00 -3.99
C THR A 127 5.58 -5.80 -4.54
N ALA A 128 5.62 -7.12 -4.29
CA ALA A 128 6.68 -7.99 -4.79
C ALA A 128 6.67 -8.16 -6.32
N VAL A 129 5.49 -8.14 -6.95
CA VAL A 129 5.34 -8.24 -8.41
C VAL A 129 5.76 -6.94 -9.10
N VAL A 130 5.42 -5.77 -8.54
CA VAL A 130 5.71 -4.48 -9.17
C VAL A 130 7.15 -4.03 -8.92
N LEU A 131 7.70 -4.29 -7.73
CA LEU A 131 9.05 -3.90 -7.37
C LEU A 131 10.00 -5.09 -7.51
N ASN A 132 10.66 -5.18 -8.66
CA ASN A 132 11.77 -6.11 -8.84
C ASN A 132 13.10 -5.43 -8.43
N PRO A 133 13.69 -5.77 -7.26
CA PRO A 133 14.92 -5.16 -6.79
C PRO A 133 16.13 -5.52 -7.66
N VAL A 134 16.08 -6.63 -8.40
CA VAL A 134 17.12 -7.04 -9.34
C VAL A 134 17.15 -6.09 -10.52
N ASP A 135 15.99 -5.86 -11.15
CA ASP A 135 15.87 -4.92 -12.27
C ASP A 135 16.22 -3.48 -11.85
N MET A 136 15.86 -3.06 -10.64
CA MET A 136 16.27 -1.76 -10.11
C MET A 136 17.79 -1.65 -9.98
N ALA A 137 18.46 -2.68 -9.43
CA ALA A 137 19.91 -2.69 -9.28
C ALA A 137 20.65 -2.72 -10.62
N ASP A 138 20.15 -3.47 -11.59
CA ASP A 138 20.73 -3.54 -12.94
C ASP A 138 20.54 -2.22 -13.70
N ASN A 139 19.37 -1.59 -13.59
CA ASN A 139 19.15 -0.25 -14.13
C ASN A 139 20.09 0.77 -13.49
N MET A 140 20.27 0.75 -12.16
CA MET A 140 21.24 1.62 -11.48
C MET A 140 22.65 1.42 -12.02
N LYS A 141 23.09 0.17 -12.16
CA LYS A 141 24.41 -0.18 -12.73
C LYS A 141 24.55 0.32 -14.17
N LYS A 142 23.51 0.16 -15.00
CA LYS A 142 23.48 0.61 -16.41
C LYS A 142 23.60 2.12 -16.55
N TYR A 143 22.99 2.89 -15.64
CA TYR A 143 23.10 4.34 -15.59
C TYR A 143 24.33 4.85 -14.81
N GLY A 144 25.24 3.96 -14.38
CA GLY A 144 26.44 4.34 -13.62
C GLY A 144 26.15 4.85 -12.20
N GLY A 145 24.97 4.52 -11.66
CA GLY A 145 24.55 4.80 -10.29
C GLY A 145 24.95 3.68 -9.34
N PHE A 146 25.38 4.05 -8.14
CA PHE A 146 25.71 3.10 -7.07
C PHE A 146 25.30 3.65 -5.70
N ILE A 147 25.04 2.74 -4.76
CA ILE A 147 24.80 3.09 -3.37
C ILE A 147 26.17 3.18 -2.67
N PRO A 148 26.52 4.31 -2.04
CA PRO A 148 27.78 4.42 -1.30
C PRO A 148 27.95 3.29 -0.27
N GLY A 149 29.07 2.59 -0.34
CA GLY A 149 29.38 1.46 0.57
C GLY A 149 28.86 0.09 0.12
N ILE A 150 28.13 -0.02 -1.00
CA ILE A 150 27.61 -1.29 -1.52
C ILE A 150 28.09 -1.51 -2.95
N ARG A 151 28.61 -2.71 -3.23
CA ARG A 151 29.08 -3.07 -4.58
C ARG A 151 27.88 -3.15 -5.56
N PRO A 152 27.95 -2.52 -6.75
CA PRO A 152 26.89 -2.61 -7.76
C PRO A 152 26.59 -4.04 -8.22
N GLY A 153 25.33 -4.33 -8.55
CA GLY A 153 24.83 -5.67 -8.92
C GLY A 153 24.12 -6.36 -7.77
N GLN A 154 24.37 -7.67 -7.58
CA GLN A 154 23.64 -8.51 -6.62
C GLN A 154 23.59 -7.95 -5.19
N ARG A 155 24.68 -7.36 -4.69
CA ARG A 155 24.72 -6.79 -3.34
C ARG A 155 23.81 -5.57 -3.20
N THR A 156 23.57 -4.83 -4.28
CA THR A 156 22.64 -3.70 -4.33
C THR A 156 21.20 -4.19 -4.30
N SER A 157 20.85 -5.23 -5.07
CA SER A 157 19.51 -5.82 -5.04
C SER A 157 19.18 -6.42 -3.67
N ASP A 158 20.13 -7.14 -3.04
CA ASP A 158 19.93 -7.71 -1.70
C ASP A 158 19.67 -6.63 -0.65
N TYR A 159 20.37 -5.49 -0.75
CA TYR A 159 20.18 -4.35 0.14
C TYR A 159 18.81 -3.70 -0.06
N ILE A 160 18.42 -3.44 -1.32
CA ILE A 160 17.12 -2.87 -1.65
C ILE A 160 16.00 -3.80 -1.16
N TYR A 161 16.12 -5.11 -1.40
CA TYR A 161 15.16 -6.11 -0.91
C TYR A 161 15.04 -6.07 0.61
N LYS A 162 16.15 -6.08 1.36
CA LYS A 162 16.13 -6.01 2.82
C LYS A 162 15.51 -4.72 3.35
N VAL A 163 15.67 -3.60 2.65
CA VAL A 163 15.02 -2.33 2.99
C VAL A 163 13.53 -2.38 2.67
N LEU A 164 13.14 -2.89 1.50
CA LEU A 164 11.74 -3.05 1.10
C LEU A 164 10.98 -3.93 2.08
N THR A 165 11.49 -5.11 2.41
CA THR A 165 10.86 -6.00 3.40
C THR A 165 10.68 -5.27 4.73
N ARG A 166 11.70 -4.55 5.22
CA ARG A 166 11.55 -3.81 6.49
C ARG A 166 10.60 -2.63 6.42
N VAL A 167 10.47 -1.96 5.28
CA VAL A 167 9.55 -0.81 5.11
C VAL A 167 8.11 -1.29 4.90
N THR A 168 7.91 -2.45 4.30
CA THR A 168 6.57 -3.03 4.10
C THR A 168 6.05 -3.74 5.35
N PHE A 169 6.94 -4.28 6.20
CA PHE A 169 6.56 -4.97 7.45
C PHE A 169 6.62 -4.09 8.72
N ALA A 170 7.19 -2.86 8.67
CA ALA A 170 7.25 -1.92 9.79
C ALA A 170 6.30 -0.75 9.59
#